data_AF-G0NZ06-F1
#
_entry.id   AF-G0NZ06-F1
#
_cell.length_a   1.000
_cell.length_b   1.000
_cell.length_c   1.000
_cell.angle_alpha   90.00
_cell.angle_beta   90.00
_cell.angle_gamma   90.00
#
_symmetry.space_group_name_H-M   'P 1'
#
loop_
_entity.id
_entity.type
_entity.pdbx_description
1 polymer ?
#
loop_
_entity_poly.entity_id
_entity_poly.type
_entity_poly.pdbx_seq_one_letter_code
_entity_poly.pdbx_strand_id
1 'polypeptide(L)'
;MISNHILKTTIAANSVVGRNYSLKVLGIETSCDDTAVAIVTEDRKVLSSERFTERAIQRQQGGINPSVCAQQHRQYIPILIEKCLKDAGVSPKELDAVAVTVTPGLVIALKEGISAAIRFAR
;
A
#
# COMPACT_ATOMS: atom_id res chain seq x y z
N MET A 1 61.57 18.87 11.63
CA MET A 1 62.39 18.63 10.42
C MET A 1 61.65 17.62 9.57
N ILE A 2 61.21 18.05 8.38
CA ILE A 2 61.07 17.30 7.11
C ILE A 2 60.49 15.87 7.13
N SER A 3 59.30 15.64 6.53
CA SER A 3 59.10 15.10 5.16
C SER A 3 59.56 13.63 5.02
N ASN A 4 58.86 12.68 4.39
CA ASN A 4 57.83 12.74 3.35
C ASN A 4 57.29 11.33 3.05
N HIS A 5 56.09 11.28 2.45
CA HIS A 5 55.58 10.24 1.53
C HIS A 5 55.32 8.83 2.09
N ILE A 6 54.09 8.30 1.98
CA ILE A 6 53.53 7.79 0.71
C ILE A 6 52.04 8.13 0.58
N LEU A 7 51.71 8.79 -0.54
CA LEU A 7 50.38 8.89 -1.13
C LEU A 7 49.90 7.50 -1.59
N LYS A 8 48.72 7.08 -1.13
CA LYS A 8 47.80 6.21 -1.90
C LYS A 8 46.39 6.79 -1.71
N THR A 9 45.98 7.67 -2.61
CA THR A 9 45.04 7.35 -3.71
C THR A 9 43.62 7.12 -3.21
N THR A 10 42.83 8.18 -3.32
CA THR A 10 41.47 8.21 -3.89
C THR A 10 40.61 6.96 -3.69
N ILE A 11 39.79 6.98 -2.65
CA ILE A 11 38.36 6.63 -2.78
C ILE A 11 37.61 7.69 -1.97
N ALA A 12 37.08 8.71 -2.64
CA ALA A 12 35.94 9.44 -2.11
C ALA A 12 34.79 8.43 -2.07
N ALA A 13 34.68 7.69 -0.98
CA ALA A 13 33.48 6.93 -0.70
C ALA A 13 32.42 7.99 -0.49
N ASN A 14 31.65 8.26 -1.56
CA ASN A 14 30.34 8.88 -1.44
C ASN A 14 29.61 8.08 -0.38
N SER A 15 29.59 8.57 0.84
CA SER A 15 28.73 8.09 1.88
C SER A 15 27.33 8.38 1.38
N VAL A 16 26.73 7.42 0.68
CA VAL A 16 25.29 7.38 0.51
C VAL A 16 24.78 7.41 1.93
N VAL A 17 24.29 8.57 2.35
CA VAL A 17 23.66 8.77 3.65
C VAL A 17 22.55 7.73 3.69
N GLY A 18 22.79 6.63 4.41
CA GLY A 18 21.83 5.57 4.57
C GLY A 18 20.57 6.21 5.12
N ARG A 19 19.48 6.17 4.34
CA ARG A 19 18.19 6.66 4.81
C ARG A 19 17.84 5.85 6.05
N ASN A 20 17.85 6.49 7.22
CA ASN A 20 17.29 5.94 8.47
C ASN A 20 15.74 5.92 8.44
N TYR A 21 15.14 5.83 7.25
CA TYR A 21 13.69 5.79 7.03
C TYR A 21 13.36 4.49 6.32
N SER A 22 12.59 3.63 7.00
CA SER A 22 11.98 2.47 6.39
C SER A 22 10.77 2.93 5.58
N LEU A 23 10.81 2.74 4.25
CA LEU A 23 9.70 3.09 3.37
C LEU A 23 8.45 2.30 3.76
N LYS A 24 7.30 2.98 3.86
CA LYS A 24 5.99 2.38 4.15
C LYS A 24 5.02 2.67 3.02
N VAL A 25 4.40 1.61 2.48
CA VAL A 25 3.46 1.69 1.37
C VAL A 25 2.10 1.16 1.81
N LEU A 26 1.04 1.94 1.58
CA LEU A 26 -0.34 1.50 1.72
C LEU A 26 -0.81 0.86 0.40
N GLY A 27 -1.13 -0.42 0.40
CA GLY A 27 -1.71 -1.14 -0.73
C GLY A 27 -3.23 -1.26 -0.64
N ILE A 28 -3.95 -1.08 -1.75
CA ILE A 28 -5.41 -1.24 -1.88
C ILE A 28 -5.71 -2.26 -2.99
N GLU A 29 -6.46 -3.30 -2.66
CA GLU A 29 -6.85 -4.39 -3.58
C GLU A 29 -8.37 -4.47 -3.71
N THR A 30 -8.87 -4.34 -4.94
CA THR A 30 -10.30 -4.23 -5.31
C THR A 30 -10.60 -4.83 -6.70
N SER A 31 -9.84 -5.84 -7.14
CA SER A 31 -9.99 -6.41 -8.48
C SER A 31 -11.28 -7.20 -8.68
N CYS A 32 -11.86 -7.78 -7.63
CA CYS A 32 -12.99 -8.71 -7.71
C CYS A 32 -14.02 -8.52 -6.58
N ASP A 33 -14.17 -9.48 -5.66
CA ASP A 33 -15.17 -9.48 -4.58
C ASP A 33 -14.61 -9.13 -3.20
N ASP A 34 -13.29 -9.22 -3.01
CA ASP A 34 -12.62 -8.87 -1.76
C ASP A 34 -12.18 -7.40 -1.75
N THR A 35 -12.42 -6.70 -0.64
CA THR A 35 -11.84 -5.37 -0.38
C THR A 35 -10.71 -5.55 0.60
N ALA A 36 -9.47 -5.28 0.19
CA ALA A 36 -8.33 -5.45 1.07
C ALA A 36 -7.42 -4.22 1.08
N VAL A 37 -6.81 -3.99 2.24
CA VAL A 37 -5.85 -2.92 2.48
C VAL A 37 -4.69 -3.48 3.29
N ALA A 38 -3.46 -3.09 2.99
CA ALA A 38 -2.29 -3.49 3.78
C ALA A 38 -1.26 -2.36 3.84
N ILE A 39 -0.46 -2.32 4.91
CA ILE A 39 0.73 -1.47 5.00
C ILE A 39 1.95 -2.38 5.02
N VAL A 40 2.85 -2.16 4.07
CA VAL A 40 4.06 -2.95 3.90
C VAL A 40 5.31 -2.08 3.88
N THR A 41 6.43 -2.66 4.26
CA THR A 41 7.75 -2.02 4.22
C THR A 41 8.60 -2.52 3.05
N GLU A 42 9.66 -1.78 2.71
CA GLU A 42 10.63 -2.17 1.66
C GLU A 42 11.32 -3.53 1.92
N ASP A 43 11.49 -3.91 3.19
CA ASP A 43 12.01 -5.23 3.60
C ASP A 43 10.93 -6.31 3.62
N ARG A 44 9.80 -6.07 2.94
CA ARG A 44 8.67 -7.00 2.73
C ARG A 44 7.95 -7.40 4.02
N LYS A 45 8.03 -6.60 5.09
CA LYS A 45 7.23 -6.83 6.29
C LYS A 45 5.83 -6.27 6.09
N VAL A 46 4.84 -7.03 6.53
CA VAL A 46 3.45 -6.57 6.63
C VAL A 46 3.27 -5.99 8.03
N LEU A 47 3.06 -4.68 8.13
CA LEU A 47 2.80 -4.01 9.41
C LEU A 47 1.35 -4.21 9.85
N SER A 48 0.43 -4.19 8.89
CA SER A 48 -0.99 -4.53 9.10
C SER A 48 -1.62 -4.92 7.76
N SER A 49 -2.69 -5.72 7.82
CA SER A 49 -3.51 -6.08 6.67
C SER A 49 -4.95 -6.32 7.09
N GLU A 50 -5.89 -5.77 6.34
CA GLU A 50 -7.31 -5.80 6.61
C GLU A 50 -8.08 -6.24 5.37
N ARG A 51 -9.14 -7.01 5.57
CA ARG A 51 -9.96 -7.57 4.48
C ARG A 51 -11.43 -7.64 4.84
N PHE A 52 -12.27 -7.20 3.91
CA PHE A 52 -13.71 -7.42 3.95
C PHE A 52 -14.18 -8.20 2.72
N THR A 53 -15.15 -9.10 2.91
CA THR A 53 -15.77 -9.88 1.85
C THR A 53 -17.17 -10.32 2.25
N GLU A 54 -18.12 -10.27 1.32
CA GLU A 54 -19.50 -10.69 1.56
C GLU A 54 -19.89 -11.90 0.70
N ARG A 55 -19.05 -12.95 0.75
CA ARG A 55 -19.20 -14.17 -0.07
C ARG A 55 -20.55 -14.87 0.05
N ALA A 56 -21.21 -14.76 1.20
CA ALA A 56 -22.52 -15.38 1.42
C ALA A 56 -23.59 -14.80 0.48
N ILE A 57 -23.60 -13.48 0.31
CA ILE A 57 -24.55 -12.78 -0.57
C ILE A 57 -24.25 -13.11 -2.04
N GLN A 58 -22.97 -13.04 -2.44
CA GLN A 58 -22.57 -13.36 -3.82
C GLN A 58 -22.94 -14.80 -4.21
N ARG A 59 -22.80 -15.75 -3.27
CA ARG A 59 -23.24 -17.15 -3.48
C ARG A 59 -24.76 -17.26 -3.65
N GLN A 60 -25.55 -16.55 -2.84
CA GLN A 60 -27.00 -16.54 -2.98
C GLN A 60 -27.47 -15.93 -4.30
N GLN A 61 -26.70 -14.98 -4.85
CA GLN A 61 -26.98 -14.33 -6.13
C GLN A 61 -26.52 -15.14 -7.36
N GLY A 62 -25.93 -16.33 -7.16
CA GLY A 62 -25.50 -17.20 -8.25
C GLY A 62 -24.17 -16.81 -8.89
N GLY A 63 -23.39 -15.92 -8.28
CA GLY A 63 -22.09 -15.49 -8.80
C GLY A 63 -21.68 -14.11 -8.32
N ILE A 64 -20.58 -13.60 -8.88
CA ILE A 64 -20.06 -12.26 -8.56
C ILE A 64 -20.87 -11.21 -9.30
N ASN A 65 -21.60 -10.39 -8.56
CA ASN A 65 -22.31 -9.21 -9.06
C ASN A 65 -21.39 -7.99 -8.99
N PRO A 66 -20.93 -7.45 -10.15
CA PRO A 66 -19.97 -6.36 -10.17
C PRO A 66 -20.45 -5.09 -9.44
N SER A 67 -21.74 -4.76 -9.53
CA SER A 67 -22.29 -3.55 -8.93
C SER A 67 -22.29 -3.63 -7.41
N VAL A 68 -22.57 -4.81 -6.86
CA VAL A 68 -22.51 -5.07 -5.41
C VAL A 68 -21.07 -5.00 -4.92
N CYS A 69 -20.12 -5.58 -5.65
CA CYS A 69 -18.69 -5.48 -5.31
C CYS A 69 -18.21 -4.03 -5.31
N ALA A 70 -18.58 -3.22 -6.31
CA ALA A 70 -18.23 -1.81 -6.36
C ALA A 70 -18.80 -1.03 -5.15
N GLN A 71 -20.05 -1.28 -4.77
CA GLN A 71 -20.65 -0.67 -3.57
C GLN A 71 -19.91 -1.10 -2.30
N GLN A 72 -19.58 -2.38 -2.17
CA GLN A 72 -18.80 -2.91 -1.06
C GLN A 72 -17.43 -2.21 -0.96
N HIS A 73 -16.68 -2.12 -2.07
CA HIS A 73 -15.39 -1.43 -2.09
C HIS A 73 -15.53 0.02 -1.65
N ARG A 74 -16.47 0.78 -2.21
CA ARG A 74 -16.71 2.18 -1.84
C ARG A 74 -16.95 2.36 -0.34
N GLN A 75 -17.72 1.46 0.26
CA GLN A 75 -18.06 1.51 1.68
C GLN A 75 -16.88 1.12 2.57
N TYR A 76 -16.16 0.05 2.22
CA TYR A 76 -15.20 -0.56 3.13
C TYR A 76 -13.77 -0.04 2.97
N ILE A 77 -13.33 0.47 1.82
CA ILE A 77 -11.96 1.01 1.66
C ILE A 77 -11.60 2.02 2.76
N PRO A 78 -12.37 3.11 3.03
CA PRO A 78 -11.97 4.08 4.05
C PRO A 78 -11.90 3.48 5.46
N ILE A 79 -12.81 2.55 5.78
CA ILE A 79 -12.87 1.86 7.07
C ILE A 79 -11.62 0.97 7.24
N LEU A 80 -11.26 0.21 6.21
CA LEU A 80 -10.10 -0.68 6.25
C LEU A 80 -8.78 0.10 6.26
N ILE A 81 -8.70 1.26 5.59
CA ILE A 81 -7.52 2.15 5.68
C ILE A 81 -7.34 2.64 7.11
N GLU A 82 -8.38 3.17 7.75
CA GLU A 82 -8.31 3.65 9.14
C GLU A 82 -7.89 2.54 10.10
N LYS A 83 -8.50 1.36 9.97
CA LYS A 83 -8.16 0.19 10.79
C LYS A 83 -6.72 -0.26 10.56
N CYS A 84 -6.28 -0.33 9.30
CA CYS A 84 -4.93 -0.77 8.96
C CYS A 84 -3.86 0.19 9.48
N LEU A 85 -4.09 1.51 9.40
CA LEU A 85 -3.21 2.54 9.98
C LEU A 85 -3.13 2.41 11.51
N LYS A 86 -4.29 2.25 12.16
CA LYS A 86 -4.37 2.08 13.62
C LYS A 86 -3.61 0.84 14.08
N ASP A 87 -3.85 -0.31 13.43
CA ASP A 87 -3.24 -1.59 13.81
C ASP A 87 -1.74 -1.62 13.50
N ALA A 88 -1.28 -0.90 12.46
CA ALA A 88 0.14 -0.71 12.18
C ALA A 88 0.81 0.31 13.13
N GLY A 89 0.03 1.13 13.86
CA GLY A 89 0.56 2.24 14.65
C GLY A 89 1.22 3.32 13.79
N VAL A 90 0.75 3.51 12.55
CA VAL A 90 1.33 4.42 11.55
C VAL A 90 0.36 5.57 11.31
N SER A 91 0.84 6.82 11.37
CA SER A 91 0.05 7.96 10.94
C SER A 91 0.06 8.10 9.41
N PRO A 92 -0.99 8.67 8.78
CA PRO A 92 -1.02 8.88 7.33
C PRO A 92 0.19 9.64 6.77
N LYS A 93 0.79 10.53 7.57
CA LYS A 93 1.96 11.34 7.18
C LYS A 93 3.27 10.54 7.12
N GLU A 94 3.30 9.34 7.68
CA GLU A 94 4.46 8.45 7.67
C GLU A 94 4.41 7.42 6.53
N LEU A 95 3.39 7.47 5.68
CA LEU A 95 3.32 6.70 4.44
C LEU A 95 4.08 7.43 3.34
N ASP A 96 4.89 6.68 2.60
CA ASP A 96 5.69 7.20 1.48
C ASP A 96 4.95 7.07 0.14
N ALA A 97 4.05 6.09 0.03
CA ALA A 97 3.28 5.85 -1.18
C ALA A 97 1.95 5.13 -0.92
N VAL A 98 1.06 5.24 -1.90
CA VAL A 98 -0.19 4.48 -1.99
C VAL A 98 -0.15 3.69 -3.29
N ALA A 99 -0.25 2.36 -3.18
CA ALA A 99 -0.36 1.44 -4.30
C ALA A 99 -1.80 0.96 -4.41
N VAL A 100 -2.29 0.81 -5.65
CA VAL A 100 -3.65 0.32 -5.90
C VAL A 100 -3.65 -0.58 -7.12
N THR A 101 -4.46 -1.63 -7.07
CA THR A 101 -4.65 -2.53 -8.21
C THR A 101 -5.38 -1.82 -9.34
N VAL A 102 -4.77 -1.81 -10.52
CA VAL A 102 -5.29 -1.15 -11.73
C VAL A 102 -5.71 -2.15 -12.81
N THR A 103 -5.18 -3.37 -12.80
CA THR A 103 -5.48 -4.44 -13.75
C THR A 103 -4.81 -5.77 -13.31
N PRO A 104 -5.30 -6.94 -13.72
CA PRO A 104 -6.64 -7.20 -14.29
C PRO A 104 -7.74 -7.09 -13.23
N GLY A 105 -9.02 -7.04 -13.64
CA GLY A 105 -10.14 -7.05 -12.69
C GLY A 105 -11.46 -6.53 -13.27
N LEU A 106 -12.48 -6.50 -12.43
CA LEU A 106 -13.78 -5.92 -12.75
C LEU A 106 -13.63 -4.39 -12.87
N VAL A 107 -13.82 -3.86 -14.07
CA VAL A 107 -13.56 -2.44 -14.39
C VAL A 107 -14.26 -1.48 -13.43
N ILE A 108 -15.49 -1.78 -13.01
CA ILE A 108 -16.23 -0.93 -12.08
C ILE A 108 -15.75 -1.06 -10.63
N ALA A 109 -15.19 -2.21 -10.23
CA ALA A 109 -14.59 -2.42 -8.92
C ALA A 109 -13.24 -1.69 -8.81
N LEU A 110 -12.38 -1.86 -9.83
CA LEU A 110 -11.08 -1.18 -9.92
C LEU A 110 -11.20 0.34 -9.84
N LYS A 111 -12.26 0.93 -10.45
CA LYS A 111 -12.53 2.37 -10.38
C LYS A 111 -12.71 2.87 -8.95
N GLU A 112 -13.37 2.10 -8.08
CA GLU A 112 -13.58 2.48 -6.68
C GLU A 112 -12.25 2.45 -5.91
N GLY A 113 -11.41 1.44 -6.13
CA GLY A 113 -10.06 1.39 -5.58
C GLY A 113 -9.21 2.58 -6.00
N ILE A 114 -9.12 2.87 -7.30
CA ILE A 114 -8.33 3.98 -7.86
C ILE A 114 -8.82 5.33 -7.31
N SER A 115 -10.14 5.53 -7.29
CA SER A 115 -10.75 6.75 -6.75
C SER A 115 -10.39 6.96 -5.28
N ALA A 116 -10.49 5.90 -4.47
CA ALA A 116 -10.13 5.96 -3.05
C ALA A 116 -8.63 6.22 -2.85
N ALA A 117 -7.76 5.58 -3.63
CA ALA A 117 -6.32 5.77 -3.56
C ALA A 117 -5.93 7.23 -3.88
N ILE A 118 -6.48 7.79 -4.97
CA ILE A 118 -6.25 9.19 -5.35
C ILE A 118 -6.80 10.14 -4.29
N ARG A 119 -7.97 9.85 -3.72
CA ARG A 119 -8.57 10.67 -2.66
C ARG A 119 -7.72 10.65 -1.39
N PHE A 120 -7.15 9.51 -1.02
CA PHE A 120 -6.32 9.37 0.17
C PHE A 120 -4.93 9.99 0.01
N ALA A 121 -4.35 9.91 -1.20
CA ALA A 121 -3.01 10.43 -1.50
C ALA A 121 -2.94 11.96 -1.72
N ARG A 122 -4.09 12.64 -1.79
CA ARG A 122 -4.20 14.10 -1.98
C ARG A 122 -4.36 14.81 -0.64
#